data_AF-A0A558R5G6-F1
#
_entry.id   AF-A0A558R5G6-F1
#
_cell.length_a   1.000
_cell.length_b   1.000
_cell.length_c   1.000
_cell.angle_alpha   90.00
_cell.angle_beta   90.00
_cell.angle_gamma   90.00
#
_symmetry.space_group_name_H-M   'P 1'
#
loop_
_entity.id
_entity.type
_entity.pdbx_description
1 polymer ?
#
loop_
_entity_poly.entity_id
_entity_poly.type
_entity_poly.pdbx_seq_one_letter_code
_entity_poly.pdbx_strand_id
1 'polypeptide(L)'
;MHKIREPMRIRFTRVRRLAADGCHLVLSATLWISGILLAALGAMLAFMILMADGRPSRFFAQLQNLSTHYLSADPAARASFHGQLLAVFLGIVGLLVIARLPSFALRLRRELRRGGDRG
;
A
#
# COMPACT_ATOMS: atom_id res chain seq x y z
N MET A 1 -29.40 6.84 -45.68
CA MET A 1 -29.11 5.75 -44.72
C MET A 1 -28.03 6.16 -43.70
N HIS A 2 -28.15 7.34 -43.06
CA HIS A 2 -27.03 7.98 -42.30
C HIS A 2 -27.31 8.19 -40.79
N LYS A 3 -28.47 7.72 -40.28
CA LYS A 3 -28.98 8.04 -38.93
C LYS A 3 -28.61 7.01 -37.84
N ILE A 4 -28.01 5.87 -38.20
CA ILE A 4 -27.69 4.76 -37.26
C ILE A 4 -26.28 4.89 -36.64
N ARG A 5 -25.43 5.81 -37.14
CA ARG A 5 -24.02 5.91 -36.75
C ARG A 5 -23.78 6.75 -35.47
N GLU A 6 -24.76 7.55 -35.04
CA GLU A 6 -24.68 8.39 -33.83
C GLU A 6 -24.78 7.63 -32.48
N PRO A 7 -25.69 6.66 -32.24
CA PRO A 7 -25.83 6.03 -30.92
C PRO A 7 -24.60 5.21 -30.51
N MET A 8 -23.85 4.70 -31.48
CA MET A 8 -22.67 3.84 -31.22
C MET A 8 -21.48 4.65 -30.71
N ARG A 9 -21.28 5.88 -31.19
CA ARG A 9 -20.23 6.78 -30.71
C ARG A 9 -20.44 7.18 -29.25
N ILE A 10 -21.68 7.40 -28.83
CA ILE A 10 -22.05 7.75 -27.45
C ILE A 10 -21.81 6.58 -26.47
N ARG A 11 -22.03 5.34 -26.92
CA ARG A 11 -21.69 4.15 -26.11
C ARG A 11 -20.18 3.99 -25.96
N PHE A 12 -19.43 4.18 -27.04
CA PHE A 12 -17.97 4.04 -27.02
C PHE A 12 -17.29 5.09 -26.13
N THR A 13 -17.78 6.34 -26.14
CA THR A 13 -17.26 7.38 -25.24
C THR A 13 -17.58 7.09 -23.77
N ARG A 14 -18.76 6.54 -23.46
CA ARG A 14 -19.12 6.10 -22.10
C ARG A 14 -18.25 4.96 -21.60
N VAL A 15 -18.06 3.91 -22.40
CA VAL A 15 -17.20 2.77 -22.06
C VAL A 15 -15.75 3.23 -21.84
N ARG A 16 -15.24 4.11 -22.71
CA ARG A 16 -13.90 4.67 -22.55
C ARG A 16 -13.74 5.52 -21.28
N ARG A 17 -14.77 6.30 -20.89
CA ARG A 17 -14.77 7.04 -19.62
C ARG A 17 -14.77 6.09 -18.41
N LEU A 18 -15.65 5.08 -18.41
CA LEU A 18 -15.69 4.05 -17.36
C LEU A 18 -14.34 3.32 -17.19
N ALA A 19 -13.69 2.97 -18.31
CA ALA A 19 -12.39 2.34 -18.29
C ALA A 19 -11.29 3.28 -17.73
N ALA A 20 -11.33 4.56 -18.10
CA ALA A 20 -10.39 5.56 -17.59
C ALA A 20 -10.58 5.82 -16.09
N ASP A 21 -11.82 5.96 -15.62
CA ASP A 21 -12.14 6.14 -14.21
C ASP A 21 -11.74 4.91 -13.37
N GLY A 22 -12.01 3.71 -13.89
CA GLY A 22 -11.58 2.45 -13.26
C GLY A 22 -10.06 2.34 -13.16
N CYS A 23 -9.34 2.66 -14.24
CA CYS A 23 -7.88 2.66 -14.25
C CYS A 23 -7.31 3.68 -13.25
N HIS A 24 -7.87 4.89 -13.21
CA HIS A 24 -7.48 5.92 -12.25
C HIS A 24 -7.70 5.47 -10.81
N LEU A 25 -8.83 4.83 -10.52
CA LEU A 25 -9.14 4.30 -9.18
C LEU A 25 -8.13 3.23 -8.77
N VAL A 26 -7.82 2.28 -9.66
CA VAL A 26 -6.84 1.23 -9.40
C VAL A 26 -5.47 1.85 -9.12
N LEU A 27 -4.97 2.73 -9.99
CA LEU A 27 -3.67 3.38 -9.80
C LEU A 27 -3.61 4.18 -8.49
N SER A 28 -4.67 4.93 -8.18
CA SER A 28 -4.76 5.72 -6.95
C SER A 28 -4.76 4.83 -5.70
N ALA A 29 -5.51 3.72 -5.73
CA ALA A 29 -5.57 2.76 -4.65
C ALA A 29 -4.22 2.05 -4.48
N THR A 30 -3.60 1.58 -5.57
CA THR A 30 -2.28 0.95 -5.54
C THR A 30 -1.24 1.89 -4.95
N LEU A 31 -1.16 3.13 -5.43
CA LEU A 31 -0.19 4.11 -4.93
C LEU A 31 -0.40 4.40 -3.43
N TRP A 32 -1.66 4.47 -2.99
CA TRP A 32 -1.99 4.68 -1.59
C TRP A 32 -1.59 3.49 -0.71
N ILE A 33 -1.91 2.26 -1.14
CA ILE A 33 -1.50 1.03 -0.46
C ILE A 33 0.01 0.92 -0.40
N SER A 34 0.71 1.15 -1.52
CA SER A 34 2.18 1.15 -1.57
C SER A 34 2.77 2.17 -0.60
N GLY A 35 2.18 3.36 -0.50
CA GLY A 35 2.60 4.38 0.47
C GLY A 35 2.43 3.94 1.93
N ILE A 36 1.37 3.18 2.24
CA ILE A 36 1.16 2.60 3.57
C ILE A 36 2.19 1.51 3.85
N LEU A 37 2.39 0.58 2.91
CA LEU A 37 3.36 -0.51 3.06
C LEU A 37 4.78 0.05 3.23
N LEU A 38 5.16 1.04 2.43
CA LEU A 38 6.45 1.71 2.54
C LEU A 38 6.62 2.40 3.90
N ALA A 39 5.58 3.08 4.39
CA ALA A 39 5.61 3.70 5.71
C ALA A 39 5.71 2.66 6.84
N ALA A 40 5.00 1.53 6.73
CA ALA A 40 5.06 0.45 7.71
C ALA A 40 6.45 -0.21 7.75
N LEU A 41 7.01 -0.54 6.58
CA LEU A 41 8.38 -1.07 6.46
C LEU A 41 9.41 -0.07 6.97
N GLY A 42 9.24 1.21 6.61
CA GLY A 42 10.08 2.31 7.11
C GLY A 42 10.02 2.46 8.63
N ALA A 43 8.84 2.29 9.24
CA ALA A 43 8.68 2.34 10.69
C ALA A 43 9.40 1.18 11.40
N MET A 44 9.29 -0.05 10.86
CA MET A 44 10.06 -1.19 11.38
C MET A 44 11.57 -0.98 11.26
N LEU A 45 12.02 -0.47 10.11
CA LEU A 45 13.42 -0.14 9.88
C LEU A 45 13.90 0.95 10.84
N ALA A 46 13.13 2.02 11.00
CA ALA A 46 13.45 3.12 11.92
C ALA A 46 13.54 2.63 13.36
N PHE A 47 12.66 1.71 13.78
CA PHE A 47 12.73 1.10 15.10
C PHE A 47 14.04 0.30 15.31
N MET A 48 14.47 -0.47 14.32
CA MET A 48 15.76 -1.18 14.39
C MET A 48 16.96 -0.22 14.42
N ILE A 49 16.90 0.88 13.66
CA ILE A 49 17.93 1.93 13.70
C ILE A 49 17.97 2.61 15.08
N LEU A 50 16.81 2.86 15.68
CA LEU A 50 16.70 3.44 17.01
C LEU A 50 17.27 2.52 18.09
N MET A 51 16.95 1.22 18.04
CA MET A 51 17.56 0.17 18.87
C MET A 51 19.09 0.14 18.72
N ALA A 52 19.59 0.47 17.54
CA ALA A 52 21.01 0.54 17.22
C ALA A 52 21.68 1.87 17.58
N ASP A 53 21.01 2.78 18.30
CA ASP A 53 21.53 4.11 18.66
C ASP A 53 21.91 4.95 17.40
N GLY A 54 21.21 4.72 16.28
CA GLY A 54 21.51 5.35 14.99
C GLY A 54 22.83 4.91 14.33
N ARG A 55 23.57 3.97 14.94
CA ARG A 55 24.90 3.54 14.45
C ARG A 55 24.76 2.36 13.49
N PRO A 56 25.21 2.47 12.22
CA PRO A 56 25.12 1.38 11.25
C PRO A 56 25.79 0.08 11.73
N SER A 57 26.93 0.19 12.42
CA SER A 57 27.67 -0.97 12.94
C SER A 57 26.86 -1.77 13.96
N ARG A 58 26.14 -1.10 14.87
CA ARG A 58 25.26 -1.77 15.85
C ARG A 58 24.03 -2.36 15.19
N PHE A 59 23.47 -1.68 14.18
CA PHE A 59 22.34 -2.19 13.42
C PHE A 59 22.67 -3.53 12.74
N PHE A 60 23.81 -3.59 12.04
CA PHE A 60 24.25 -4.82 11.40
C PHE A 60 24.63 -5.91 12.41
N ALA A 61 25.19 -5.55 13.58
CA ALA A 61 25.41 -6.51 14.66
C ALA A 61 24.09 -7.11 15.20
N GLN A 62 23.06 -6.28 15.39
CA GLN A 62 21.73 -6.72 15.79
C GLN A 62 21.12 -7.67 14.74
N LEU A 63 21.23 -7.32 13.45
CA LEU A 63 20.76 -8.14 12.34
C LEU A 63 21.52 -9.46 12.23
N GLN A 64 22.83 -9.45 12.44
CA GLN A 64 23.64 -10.66 12.44
C GLN A 64 23.23 -11.57 13.60
N ASN A 65 23.07 -11.02 14.80
CA ASN A 65 22.62 -11.79 15.95
C ASN A 65 21.24 -12.42 15.72
N LEU A 66 20.31 -11.65 15.14
CA LEU A 66 18.97 -12.13 14.80
C LEU A 66 19.01 -13.21 13.72
N SER A 67 19.80 -13.05 12.67
CA SER A 67 19.88 -14.01 11.57
C SER A 67 20.53 -15.31 12.02
N THR A 68 21.59 -15.25 12.82
CA THR A 68 22.22 -16.43 13.42
C THR A 68 21.21 -17.18 14.29
N HIS A 69 20.51 -16.48 15.18
CA HIS A 69 19.51 -17.11 16.05
C HIS A 69 18.33 -17.70 15.26
N TYR A 70 17.87 -17.03 14.20
CA TYR A 70 16.80 -17.52 13.33
C TYR A 70 17.23 -18.79 12.57
N LEU A 71 18.45 -18.82 12.04
CA LEU A 71 19.01 -19.97 11.33
C LEU A 71 19.30 -21.16 12.25
N SER A 72 19.63 -20.92 13.52
CA SER A 72 19.83 -21.99 14.50
C SER A 72 18.52 -22.48 15.13
N ALA A 73 17.43 -21.73 15.00
CA ALA A 73 16.14 -22.07 15.61
C ALA A 73 15.48 -23.28 14.93
N ASP A 74 14.76 -24.08 15.71
CA ASP A 74 13.90 -25.17 15.24
C ASP A 74 12.70 -24.63 14.41
N PRO A 75 12.10 -25.39 13.46
CA PRO A 75 11.02 -24.91 12.60
C PRO A 75 9.83 -24.34 13.36
N ALA A 76 9.48 -24.89 14.54
CA ALA A 76 8.39 -24.36 15.36
C ALA A 76 8.67 -22.94 15.88
N ALA A 77 9.90 -22.70 16.33
CA ALA A 77 10.33 -21.38 16.80
C ALA A 77 10.40 -20.36 15.65
N ARG A 78 10.84 -20.78 14.45
CA ARG A 78 10.83 -19.93 13.25
C ARG A 78 9.40 -19.55 12.84
N ALA A 79 8.47 -20.50 12.86
CA ALA A 79 7.07 -20.24 12.53
C ALA A 79 6.43 -19.27 13.52
N SER A 80 6.69 -19.44 14.82
CA SER A 80 6.24 -18.51 15.86
C SER A 80 6.78 -17.10 15.65
N PHE A 81 8.10 -16.96 15.40
CA PHE A 81 8.72 -15.66 15.11
C PHE A 81 8.11 -15.01 13.86
N HIS A 82 7.91 -15.78 12.79
CA HIS A 82 7.27 -15.29 11.58
C HIS A 82 5.84 -14.80 11.83
N GLY A 83 5.05 -15.55 12.61
CA GLY A 83 3.70 -15.17 13.01
C GLY A 83 3.66 -13.87 13.82
N GLN A 84 4.55 -13.73 14.80
CA GLN A 84 4.68 -12.50 15.60
C GLN A 84 5.08 -11.30 14.73
N LEU A 85 6.05 -11.50 13.83
CA LEU A 85 6.52 -10.46 12.91
C LEU A 85 5.39 -10.00 11.98
N LEU A 86 4.65 -10.95 11.40
CA LEU A 86 3.49 -10.67 10.56
C LEU A 86 2.39 -9.94 11.34
N ALA A 87 2.10 -10.36 12.57
CA ALA A 87 1.10 -9.73 13.42
C ALA A 87 1.45 -8.26 13.73
N VAL A 88 2.71 -7.99 14.10
CA VAL A 88 3.19 -6.61 14.32
C VAL A 88 3.11 -5.80 13.04
N PHE A 89 3.56 -6.35 11.91
CA PHE A 89 3.51 -5.66 10.62
C PHE A 89 2.08 -5.32 10.20
N LEU A 90 1.15 -6.29 10.30
CA LEU A 90 -0.27 -6.09 10.01
C LEU A 90 -0.91 -5.09 10.99
N GLY A 91 -0.50 -5.09 12.26
CA GLY A 91 -0.92 -4.08 13.24
C GLY A 91 -0.55 -2.66 12.81
N ILE A 92 0.71 -2.46 12.38
CA ILE A 92 1.19 -1.15 11.88
C ILE A 92 0.45 -0.77 10.60
N VAL A 93 0.33 -1.68 9.63
CA VAL A 93 -0.39 -1.44 8.38
C VAL A 93 -1.85 -1.09 8.66
N GLY A 94 -2.53 -1.84 9.52
CA GLY A 94 -3.91 -1.60 9.92
C GLY A 94 -4.09 -0.23 10.58
N LEU A 95 -3.19 0.15 11.49
CA LEU A 95 -3.19 1.47 12.12
C LEU A 95 -3.05 2.59 11.08
N LEU A 96 -2.10 2.44 10.14
CA LEU A 96 -1.88 3.42 9.07
C LEU A 96 -3.06 3.49 8.09
N VAL A 97 -3.67 2.36 7.76
CA VAL A 97 -4.91 2.29 6.97
C VAL A 97 -5.99 3.10 7.67
N ILE A 98 -6.31 2.78 8.93
CA ILE A 98 -7.36 3.47 9.69
C ILE A 98 -7.08 4.98 9.76
N ALA A 99 -5.83 5.37 10.01
CA ALA A 99 -5.44 6.78 10.11
C ALA A 99 -5.52 7.53 8.77
N ARG A 100 -5.21 6.88 7.64
CA ARG A 100 -5.12 7.53 6.32
C ARG A 100 -6.31 7.30 5.39
N LEU A 101 -7.18 6.35 5.71
CA LEU A 101 -8.37 6.03 4.92
C LEU A 101 -9.32 7.22 4.72
N PRO A 102 -9.65 8.05 5.74
CA PRO A 102 -10.60 9.14 5.54
C PRO A 102 -10.09 10.19 4.56
N SER A 103 -8.81 10.56 4.64
CA SER A 103 -8.21 11.53 3.73
C SER A 103 -8.13 11.00 2.31
N PHE A 104 -7.81 9.71 2.13
CA PHE A 104 -7.83 9.05 0.83
C PHE A 104 -9.23 8.99 0.22
N ALA A 105 -10.24 8.59 0.99
CA ALA A 105 -11.62 8.53 0.53
C ALA A 105 -12.15 9.91 0.10
N LEU A 106 -11.86 10.95 0.88
CA LEU A 106 -12.21 12.33 0.55
C LEU A 106 -11.48 12.81 -0.72
N ARG A 107 -10.20 12.47 -0.88
CA ARG A 107 -9.41 12.80 -2.06
C ARG A 107 -9.97 12.12 -3.31
N LEU A 108 -10.18 10.80 -3.25
CA LEU A 108 -10.69 10.01 -4.38
C LEU A 108 -12.08 10.50 -4.80
N ARG A 109 -12.97 10.79 -3.84
CA ARG A 109 -14.30 11.36 -4.12
C ARG A 109 -14.22 12.70 -4.85
N ARG A 110 -13.27 13.58 -4.46
CA ARG A 110 -13.05 14.87 -5.13
C ARG A 110 -12.51 14.68 -6.55
N GLU A 111 -11.60 13.74 -6.76
CA GLU A 111 -11.01 13.46 -8.08
C GLU A 111 -12.05 12.89 -9.04
N LEU A 112 -12.87 11.92 -8.62
CA LEU A 112 -13.96 11.38 -9.43
C LEU A 112 -14.99 12.45 -9.80
N ARG A 113 -15.36 13.34 -8.85
CA ARG A 113 -16.30 14.43 -9.11
C ARG A 113 -15.77 15.45 -10.11
N ARG A 114 -14.46 15.73 -10.09
CA ARG A 114 -13.79 16.62 -11.07
C ARG A 114 -13.67 16.00 -12.45
N GLY A 115 -13.50 14.67 -12.54
CA GLY A 115 -13.51 13.95 -13.82
C GLY A 115 -14.87 14.01 -14.51
N GLY A 116 -15.96 14.05 -13.75
CA GLY A 116 -17.33 14.17 -14.27
C GLY A 116 -17.71 15.56 -14.79
N ASP A 117 -17.08 16.64 -14.32
CA ASP A 117 -17.44 18.03 -14.64
C ASP A 117 -16.72 18.59 -15.90
N ARG A 118 -15.73 17.86 -16.43
CA ARG A 118 -14.88 18.29 -17.56
C ARG A 118 -15.25 17.73 -18.92
N GLY A 119 -16.43 17.13 -19.10
CA GLY A 119 -16.83 16.65 -20.43
C GLY A 119 -18.26 16.24 -20.56
#